data_AF-A0A178D281-F1
#
_entry.id   AF-A0A178D281-F1
#
_cell.length_a   1.000
_cell.length_b   1.000
_cell.length_c   1.000
_cell.angle_alpha   90.00
_cell.angle_beta   90.00
_cell.angle_gamma   90.00
#
_symmetry.space_group_name_H-M   'P 1'
#
loop_
_entity.id
_entity.type
_entity.pdbx_description
1 polymer ?
#
loop_
_entity_poly.entity_id
_entity_poly.type
_entity_poly.pdbx_seq_one_letter_code
_entity_poly.pdbx_strand_id
1 'polypeptide(L)'
;MAQPRGFTIFARAWTASPPRKTYIQSIPSLPRSEDEESIDSLSSGEGTYTPGSMSSTMTTVSVTSTPSATDVATVKPPAWGKVDFSALEEIFSQVSTTEPSPTSSSSSSSSSLWYILTTALLLAFHKEKLIGELWGYLSSSSSSSTRDGSAQEDADAAETETEELVAVARRIREACLKASTLVGFPRAINALLTLQQAIEKTHPAVSAVLETDQSLRAAVTATTESEDGTQRDATAPAPATTKAARGMALFSRIYAQHTPRVLSAMSRCSGGDLTHFAIHCIYGELLSEASAIDDLATGLLEFVCCLADGCGPQAKGHFFGSVNLGASAGLLRAAVDLADRVAGAVGVERPWVVSDYDGGWGQEGEGQDGESERSEWKFLERVMLD
;
A
#
# COMPACT_ATOMS: atom_id res chain seq x y z
N MET A 1 6.54 34.06 25.07
CA MET A 1 5.58 32.95 24.94
C MET A 1 4.84 33.13 23.63
N ALA A 2 5.20 32.37 22.59
CA ALA A 2 4.58 32.47 21.28
C ALA A 2 3.31 31.59 21.22
N GLN A 3 2.19 32.16 20.76
CA GLN A 3 0.94 31.42 20.57
C GLN A 3 1.02 30.52 19.34
N PRO A 4 0.53 29.27 19.40
CA PRO A 4 0.41 28.43 18.21
C PRO A 4 -0.76 28.93 17.36
N ARG A 5 -0.47 29.31 16.11
CA ARG A 5 -1.50 29.61 15.10
C ARG A 5 -2.13 28.29 14.64
N GLY A 6 -3.35 28.03 15.11
CA GLY A 6 -4.18 26.93 14.58
C GLY A 6 -4.58 27.20 13.14
N PHE A 7 -4.36 26.24 12.25
CA PHE A 7 -4.81 26.29 10.86
C PHE A 7 -6.15 25.55 10.71
N THR A 8 -7.12 26.21 10.06
CA THR A 8 -8.41 25.62 9.68
C THR A 8 -8.30 25.05 8.27
N ILE A 9 -8.43 23.73 8.13
CA ILE A 9 -8.52 23.05 6.83
C ILE A 9 -10.02 22.92 6.49
N PHE A 10 -10.46 23.62 5.44
CA PHE A 10 -11.79 23.43 4.84
C PHE A 10 -11.85 22.04 4.18
N ALA A 11 -12.76 21.19 4.63
CA ALA A 11 -13.14 19.97 3.91
C ALA A 11 -14.48 20.24 3.23
N ARG A 12 -14.47 20.33 1.90
CA ARG A 12 -15.68 20.33 1.07
C ARG A 12 -16.28 18.91 1.12
N ALA A 13 -17.60 18.80 0.99
CA ALA A 13 -18.27 17.51 0.85
C ALA A 13 -17.68 16.77 -0.37
N TRP A 14 -17.44 15.47 -0.20
CA TRP A 14 -16.86 14.62 -1.24
C TRP A 14 -17.84 14.51 -2.40
N THR A 15 -17.49 15.09 -3.54
CA THR A 15 -18.06 14.70 -4.83
C THR A 15 -17.10 13.68 -5.43
N ALA A 16 -17.55 12.43 -5.58
CA ALA A 16 -16.77 11.42 -6.28
C ALA A 16 -16.44 11.96 -7.67
N SER A 17 -15.15 12.16 -7.97
CA SER A 17 -14.71 12.42 -9.33
C SER A 17 -15.14 11.23 -10.20
N PRO A 18 -15.72 11.46 -11.39
CA PRO A 18 -16.08 10.36 -12.27
C PRO A 18 -14.83 9.53 -12.60
N PRO A 19 -14.95 8.19 -12.75
CA PRO A 19 -13.82 7.36 -13.13
C PRO A 19 -13.21 7.89 -14.44
N ARG A 20 -11.88 8.10 -14.44
CA ARG A 20 -11.14 8.38 -15.67
C ARG A 20 -11.48 7.29 -16.69
N LYS A 21 -11.85 7.71 -17.91
CA LYS A 21 -12.28 6.85 -19.01
C LYS A 21 -11.20 5.82 -19.35
N THR A 22 -11.26 4.65 -18.72
CA THR A 22 -10.71 3.43 -19.30
C THR A 22 -11.70 2.94 -20.36
N TYR A 23 -11.17 2.56 -21.52
CA TYR A 23 -11.94 2.08 -22.66
C TYR A 23 -12.76 0.83 -22.25
N ILE A 24 -14.05 1.02 -21.94
CA ILE A 24 -15.00 -0.09 -21.76
C ILE A 24 -15.54 -0.41 -23.16
N GLN A 25 -15.08 -1.52 -23.74
CA GLN A 25 -15.77 -2.14 -24.86
C GLN A 25 -17.17 -2.59 -24.40
N SER A 26 -18.19 -2.17 -25.15
CA SER A 26 -19.60 -2.42 -24.86
C SER A 26 -19.90 -3.92 -24.83
N ILE A 27 -20.35 -4.42 -23.68
CA ILE A 27 -20.89 -5.77 -23.52
C ILE A 27 -22.36 -5.75 -24.00
N PRO A 28 -22.80 -6.66 -24.89
CA PRO A 28 -24.19 -6.77 -25.29
C PRO A 28 -25.06 -7.25 -24.13
N SER A 29 -26.21 -6.60 -23.96
CA SER A 29 -27.22 -6.90 -22.94
C SER A 29 -27.80 -8.31 -23.11
N LEU A 30 -27.84 -9.09 -22.02
CA LEU A 30 -28.62 -10.33 -21.91
C LEU A 30 -30.10 -10.01 -21.57
N PRO A 31 -31.05 -10.85 -22.03
CA PRO A 31 -32.47 -10.59 -21.88
C PRO A 31 -32.95 -10.86 -20.44
N ARG A 32 -33.87 -9.99 -20.03
CA ARG A 32 -34.57 -9.97 -18.74
C ARG A 32 -35.64 -11.05 -18.73
N SER A 33 -35.54 -12.02 -17.81
CA SER A 33 -36.63 -12.93 -17.47
C SER A 33 -37.43 -12.31 -16.32
N GLU A 34 -38.70 -12.05 -16.59
CA GLU A 34 -39.74 -11.83 -15.59
C GLU A 34 -40.12 -13.20 -15.03
N ASP A 35 -40.22 -13.33 -13.72
CA ASP A 35 -41.15 -14.22 -13.03
C ASP A 35 -41.22 -13.80 -11.55
N GLU A 36 -42.39 -13.26 -11.18
CA GLU A 36 -42.86 -13.18 -9.80
C GLU A 36 -43.26 -14.59 -9.34
N GLU A 37 -42.88 -14.99 -8.12
CA GLU A 37 -43.82 -15.72 -7.27
C GLU A 37 -43.43 -15.66 -5.79
N SER A 38 -44.47 -15.43 -4.99
CA SER A 38 -44.54 -15.35 -3.54
C SER A 38 -44.53 -16.74 -2.91
N ILE A 39 -43.86 -16.90 -1.77
CA ILE A 39 -44.26 -17.87 -0.74
C ILE A 39 -43.74 -17.46 0.64
N ASP A 40 -44.69 -17.28 1.55
CA ASP A 40 -44.52 -17.19 2.99
C ASP A 40 -44.24 -18.57 3.63
N SER A 41 -43.65 -18.51 4.83
CA SER A 41 -43.86 -19.40 5.98
C SER A 41 -42.99 -20.66 6.22
N LEU A 42 -42.38 -20.63 7.43
CA LEU A 42 -42.01 -21.71 8.36
C LEU A 42 -40.65 -22.43 8.18
N SER A 43 -39.78 -22.26 9.18
CA SER A 43 -38.63 -23.13 9.44
C SER A 43 -38.58 -23.54 10.91
N SER A 44 -38.97 -24.79 11.16
CA SER A 44 -38.52 -25.64 12.25
C SER A 44 -37.94 -26.90 11.61
N GLY A 45 -36.75 -27.35 12.02
CA GLY A 45 -36.27 -28.70 11.67
C GLY A 45 -34.84 -28.76 11.15
N GLU A 46 -33.90 -28.75 12.10
CA GLU A 46 -32.85 -29.77 12.29
C GLU A 46 -32.76 -30.89 11.24
N GLY A 47 -31.60 -31.04 10.58
CA GLY A 47 -31.29 -32.24 9.80
C GLY A 47 -30.26 -32.05 8.67
N THR A 48 -29.05 -32.50 8.96
CA THR A 48 -27.92 -32.96 8.11
C THR A 48 -28.17 -33.14 6.60
N TYR A 49 -27.18 -32.81 5.76
CA TYR A 49 -26.52 -33.67 4.76
C TYR A 49 -25.84 -32.83 3.66
N THR A 50 -24.52 -33.02 3.52
CA THR A 50 -23.70 -32.58 2.38
C THR A 50 -23.80 -33.61 1.24
N PRO A 51 -24.04 -33.17 -0.01
CA PRO A 51 -23.65 -33.96 -1.16
C PRO A 51 -22.73 -33.20 -2.12
N GLY A 52 -21.58 -33.84 -2.42
CA GLY A 52 -21.26 -34.27 -3.78
C GLY A 52 -20.98 -33.21 -4.84
N SER A 53 -19.68 -32.99 -5.07
CA SER A 53 -19.08 -32.35 -6.23
C SER A 53 -19.58 -32.92 -7.57
N MET A 54 -19.96 -32.07 -8.51
CA MET A 54 -20.25 -32.42 -9.91
C MET A 54 -19.41 -31.55 -10.85
N SER A 55 -18.53 -32.25 -11.57
CA SER A 55 -17.65 -31.76 -12.63
C SER A 55 -18.46 -31.26 -13.83
N SER A 56 -18.13 -30.07 -14.35
CA SER A 56 -18.75 -29.52 -15.57
C SER A 56 -17.72 -29.35 -16.68
N THR A 57 -17.99 -30.05 -17.78
CA THR A 57 -17.27 -30.10 -19.04
C THR A 57 -17.35 -28.77 -19.79
N MET A 58 -16.21 -28.22 -20.22
CA MET A 58 -16.16 -27.06 -21.11
C MET A 58 -16.43 -27.45 -22.57
N THR A 59 -17.44 -26.81 -23.17
CA THR A 59 -17.69 -26.83 -24.62
C THR A 59 -16.93 -25.68 -25.28
N THR A 60 -16.02 -26.01 -26.20
CA THR A 60 -15.29 -25.05 -27.05
C THR A 60 -16.15 -24.64 -28.24
N VAL A 61 -16.32 -23.34 -28.45
CA VAL A 61 -16.99 -22.77 -29.63
C VAL A 61 -15.96 -21.93 -30.39
N SER A 62 -15.54 -22.43 -31.54
CA SER A 62 -14.67 -21.72 -32.48
C SER A 62 -15.49 -20.73 -33.30
N VAL A 63 -15.10 -19.46 -33.28
CA VAL A 63 -15.65 -18.43 -34.18
C VAL A 63 -14.50 -17.83 -34.98
N THR A 64 -14.61 -17.93 -36.30
CA THR A 64 -13.64 -17.46 -37.28
C THR A 64 -14.24 -16.27 -38.03
N SER A 65 -13.65 -15.07 -37.99
CA SER A 65 -13.80 -14.07 -39.07
C SER A 65 -12.78 -12.90 -38.99
N THR A 66 -11.95 -12.82 -40.04
CA THR A 66 -11.45 -11.65 -40.81
C THR A 66 -11.15 -10.29 -40.14
N PRO A 67 -9.92 -9.76 -40.26
CA PRO A 67 -9.61 -8.36 -39.99
C PRO A 67 -9.77 -7.47 -41.24
N SER A 68 -10.39 -6.30 -41.05
CA SER A 68 -10.41 -5.18 -41.99
C SER A 68 -9.29 -4.21 -41.64
N ALA A 69 -8.46 -3.86 -42.63
CA ALA A 69 -7.28 -3.03 -42.46
C ALA A 69 -7.63 -1.54 -42.58
N THR A 70 -7.51 -0.81 -41.48
CA THR A 70 -7.30 0.64 -41.46
C THR A 70 -5.98 0.91 -40.76
N ASP A 71 -5.02 1.37 -41.55
CA ASP A 71 -3.63 1.62 -41.17
C ASP A 71 -3.57 2.94 -40.36
N VAL A 72 -3.78 2.83 -39.05
CA VAL A 72 -3.49 3.91 -38.10
C VAL A 72 -2.01 3.77 -37.76
N ALA A 73 -1.20 4.75 -38.15
CA ALA A 73 0.21 4.82 -37.81
C ALA A 73 0.36 4.84 -36.28
N THR A 74 0.58 3.66 -35.70
CA THR A 74 0.87 3.47 -34.28
C THR A 74 2.24 4.06 -34.01
N VAL A 75 2.27 5.31 -33.56
CA VAL A 75 3.47 5.92 -32.98
C VAL A 75 3.94 4.98 -31.87
N LYS A 76 5.08 4.34 -32.09
CA LYS A 76 5.67 3.40 -31.13
C LYS A 76 5.90 4.17 -29.83
N PRO A 77 5.30 3.76 -28.70
CA PRO A 77 5.52 4.45 -27.44
C PRO A 77 7.03 4.46 -27.14
N PRO A 78 7.53 5.53 -26.50
CA PRO A 78 8.94 5.62 -26.13
C PRO A 78 9.35 4.36 -25.37
N ALA A 79 10.53 3.83 -25.67
CA ALA A 79 11.05 2.65 -24.99
C ALA A 79 11.21 2.99 -23.50
N TRP A 80 10.28 2.51 -22.67
CA TRP A 80 10.32 2.72 -21.23
C TRP A 80 11.58 2.06 -20.66
N GLY A 81 12.29 2.81 -19.81
CA GLY A 81 13.52 2.36 -19.19
C GLY A 81 13.27 1.26 -18.16
N LYS A 82 14.27 0.39 -17.96
CA LYS A 82 14.29 -0.51 -16.81
C LYS A 82 14.37 0.31 -15.52
N VAL A 83 13.65 -0.09 -14.47
CA VAL A 83 13.77 0.56 -13.16
C VAL A 83 15.18 0.34 -12.61
N ASP A 84 15.88 1.44 -12.32
CA ASP A 84 17.22 1.41 -11.73
C ASP A 84 17.11 1.45 -10.20
N PHE A 85 17.05 0.26 -9.58
CA PHE A 85 16.90 0.15 -8.13
C PHE A 85 18.08 0.72 -7.34
N SER A 86 19.29 0.77 -7.92
CA SER A 86 20.44 1.38 -7.27
C SER A 86 20.27 2.89 -7.14
N ALA A 87 19.78 3.53 -8.20
CA ALA A 87 19.43 4.95 -8.17
C ALA A 87 18.29 5.27 -7.18
N LEU A 88 17.37 4.32 -6.92
CA LEU A 88 16.31 4.48 -5.91
C LEU A 88 16.83 4.36 -4.48
N GLU A 89 17.75 3.41 -4.25
CA GLU A 89 18.42 3.23 -2.95
C GLU A 89 19.23 4.47 -2.56
N GLU A 90 19.96 5.05 -3.51
CA GLU A 90 20.82 6.22 -3.28
C GLU A 90 20.06 7.42 -2.71
N ILE A 91 18.79 7.60 -3.07
CA ILE A 91 17.92 8.69 -2.58
C ILE A 91 17.90 8.72 -1.05
N PHE A 92 17.81 7.55 -0.42
CA PHE A 92 17.72 7.44 1.04
C PHE A 92 19.09 7.41 1.72
N SER A 93 20.15 6.98 1.02
CA SER A 93 21.52 7.08 1.54
C SER A 93 21.95 8.52 1.83
N GLN A 94 21.47 9.48 1.04
CA GLN A 94 21.80 10.91 1.20
C GLN A 94 21.06 11.56 2.38
N VAL A 95 19.89 11.04 2.77
CA VAL A 95 19.12 11.58 3.91
C VAL A 95 19.80 11.23 5.23
N SER A 96 20.35 10.02 5.35
CA SER A 96 21.01 9.55 6.57
C SER A 96 22.30 10.30 6.93
N THR A 97 22.96 10.96 5.96
CA THR A 97 24.23 11.68 6.20
C THR A 97 24.04 13.13 6.64
N THR A 98 22.88 13.72 6.38
CA THR A 98 22.69 15.18 6.49
C THR A 98 21.99 15.60 7.80
N GLU A 99 21.22 14.72 8.44
CA GLU A 99 20.51 15.05 9.69
C GLU A 99 21.09 14.30 10.91
N PRO A 100 21.59 15.02 11.93
CA PRO A 100 22.04 14.41 13.17
C PRO A 100 20.83 13.88 13.96
N SER A 101 20.61 12.56 13.89
CA SER A 101 19.53 11.91 14.64
C SER A 101 19.87 11.88 16.14
N PRO A 102 19.00 12.39 17.05
CA PRO A 102 19.30 12.48 18.48
C PRO A 102 19.14 11.16 19.26
N THR A 103 18.89 10.02 18.60
CA THR A 103 18.79 8.71 19.25
C THR A 103 19.41 7.60 18.37
N SER A 104 20.50 7.02 18.89
CA SER A 104 21.45 6.14 18.21
C SER A 104 20.98 4.70 17.97
N SER A 105 19.72 4.48 17.59
CA SER A 105 19.17 3.12 17.36
C SER A 105 18.44 2.94 16.03
N SER A 106 18.48 3.93 15.12
CA SER A 106 17.66 3.95 13.88
C SER A 106 18.43 3.72 12.57
N SER A 107 19.72 3.34 12.61
CA SER A 107 20.52 3.16 11.39
C SER A 107 19.99 2.09 10.44
N SER A 108 19.22 1.10 10.93
CA SER A 108 18.60 0.06 10.09
C SER A 108 17.30 0.48 9.41
N SER A 109 16.58 1.50 9.92
CA SER A 109 15.26 1.85 9.37
C SER A 109 15.37 2.54 8.01
N SER A 110 16.38 3.41 7.84
CA SER A 110 16.59 4.13 6.57
C SER A 110 17.02 3.20 5.43
N SER A 111 17.82 2.17 5.73
CA SER A 111 18.25 1.16 4.74
C SER A 111 17.06 0.34 4.20
N SER A 112 16.05 0.08 5.03
CA SER A 112 14.88 -0.71 4.60
C SER A 112 13.75 0.10 3.96
N LEU A 113 13.68 1.40 4.27
CA LEU A 113 12.55 2.23 3.90
C LEU A 113 12.39 2.40 2.39
N TRP A 114 13.48 2.56 1.63
CA TRP A 114 13.40 2.82 0.20
C TRP A 114 12.70 1.68 -0.55
N TYR A 115 12.98 0.41 -0.21
CA TYR A 115 12.36 -0.73 -0.90
C TYR A 115 10.95 -1.03 -0.37
N ILE A 116 10.64 -0.65 0.88
CA ILE A 116 9.26 -0.68 1.41
C ILE A 116 8.39 0.28 0.59
N LEU A 117 8.83 1.53 0.42
CA LEU A 117 8.10 2.53 -0.34
C LEU A 117 8.07 2.21 -1.84
N THR A 118 9.17 1.68 -2.40
CA THR A 118 9.21 1.19 -3.79
C THR A 118 8.20 0.07 -4.01
N THR A 119 8.09 -0.87 -3.07
CA THR A 119 7.06 -1.93 -3.14
C THR A 119 5.67 -1.33 -3.24
N ALA A 120 5.33 -0.39 -2.34
CA ALA A 120 4.04 0.28 -2.32
C ALA A 120 3.73 1.02 -3.64
N LEU A 121 4.71 1.76 -4.16
CA LEU A 121 4.62 2.48 -5.44
C LEU A 121 4.43 1.54 -6.62
N LEU A 122 5.16 0.42 -6.67
CA LEU A 122 5.00 -0.57 -7.74
C LEU A 122 3.60 -1.19 -7.73
N LEU A 123 3.00 -1.41 -6.57
CA LEU A 123 1.59 -1.85 -6.48
C LEU A 123 0.63 -0.74 -6.95
N ALA A 124 0.82 0.50 -6.48
CA ALA A 124 -0.01 1.64 -6.87
C ALA A 124 0.03 1.92 -8.38
N PHE A 125 1.19 1.73 -9.03
CA PHE A 125 1.35 1.89 -10.48
C PHE A 125 1.04 0.63 -11.28
N HIS A 126 0.53 -0.43 -10.64
CA HIS A 126 0.16 -1.70 -11.28
C HIS A 126 1.33 -2.39 -12.00
N LYS A 127 2.49 -2.41 -11.34
CA LYS A 127 3.74 -3.00 -11.81
C LYS A 127 4.20 -4.12 -10.88
N GLU A 128 3.28 -4.97 -10.45
CA GLU A 128 3.51 -6.04 -9.48
C GLU A 128 4.60 -7.03 -9.93
N LYS A 129 4.76 -7.20 -11.25
CA LYS A 129 5.83 -8.03 -11.84
C LYS A 129 7.24 -7.54 -11.49
N LEU A 130 7.42 -6.25 -11.24
CA LEU A 130 8.72 -5.67 -10.90
C LEU A 130 9.15 -5.99 -9.45
N ILE A 131 8.26 -6.53 -8.62
CA ILE A 131 8.61 -6.98 -7.26
C ILE A 131 9.64 -8.11 -7.29
N GLY A 132 9.57 -9.01 -8.27
CA GLY A 132 10.59 -10.05 -8.46
C GLY A 132 11.95 -9.49 -8.87
N GLU A 133 11.96 -8.40 -9.66
CA GLU A 133 13.21 -7.71 -10.02
C GLU A 133 13.81 -6.95 -8.83
N LEU A 134 12.96 -6.30 -8.02
CA LEU A 134 13.38 -5.67 -6.76
C LEU A 134 14.02 -6.69 -5.81
N TRP A 135 13.40 -7.87 -5.65
CA TRP A 135 14.00 -8.96 -4.89
C TRP A 135 15.36 -9.40 -5.45
N GLY A 136 15.45 -9.57 -6.78
CA GLY A 136 16.71 -9.94 -7.43
C GLY A 136 17.83 -8.93 -7.18
N TYR A 137 17.51 -7.64 -7.17
CA TYR A 137 18.45 -6.57 -6.79
C TYR A 137 18.89 -6.71 -5.33
N LEU A 138 17.93 -6.71 -4.40
CA LEU A 138 18.20 -6.74 -2.95
C LEU A 138 19.04 -7.96 -2.55
N SER A 139 18.70 -9.13 -3.08
CA SER A 139 19.40 -10.38 -2.76
C SER A 139 20.80 -10.47 -3.35
N SER A 140 21.04 -9.83 -4.50
CA SER A 140 22.39 -9.76 -5.08
C SER A 140 23.30 -8.83 -4.27
N SER A 141 22.77 -7.73 -3.74
CA SER A 141 23.54 -6.76 -2.97
C SER A 141 24.08 -7.34 -1.65
N SER A 142 23.32 -8.22 -0.98
CA SER A 142 23.74 -8.91 0.25
C SER A 142 24.96 -9.82 0.06
N SER A 143 25.12 -10.41 -1.12
CA SER A 143 26.18 -11.39 -1.41
C SER A 143 27.59 -10.79 -1.63
N SER A 144 27.73 -9.46 -1.63
CA SER A 144 28.94 -8.76 -2.08
C SER A 144 30.06 -8.64 -1.03
N SER A 145 29.86 -9.14 0.19
CA SER A 145 30.89 -9.12 1.25
C SER A 145 32.01 -10.14 0.98
N THR A 146 33.23 -9.64 0.79
CA THR A 146 34.46 -10.39 0.44
C THR A 146 34.73 -11.61 1.33
N ARG A 147 34.71 -12.81 0.74
CA ARG A 147 35.08 -14.10 1.35
C ARG A 147 36.59 -14.29 1.36
N ASP A 148 37.23 -14.05 2.50
CA ASP A 148 38.63 -14.45 2.76
C ASP A 148 38.75 -15.22 4.10
N GLY A 149 37.61 -15.75 4.59
CA GLY A 149 37.45 -16.38 5.89
C GLY A 149 37.68 -17.89 5.91
N SER A 150 37.73 -18.45 7.12
CA SER A 150 37.75 -19.88 7.39
C SER A 150 36.40 -20.55 7.11
N ALA A 151 36.39 -21.88 6.94
CA ALA A 151 35.16 -22.63 6.65
C ALA A 151 34.04 -22.49 7.70
N GLN A 152 34.38 -22.17 8.96
CA GLN A 152 33.40 -21.89 10.01
C GLN A 152 32.81 -20.48 9.85
N GLU A 153 33.65 -19.49 9.56
CA GLU A 153 33.21 -18.11 9.30
C GLU A 153 32.34 -18.04 8.03
N ASP A 154 32.61 -18.87 7.03
CA ASP A 154 31.78 -18.99 5.83
C ASP A 154 30.38 -19.55 6.12
N ALA A 155 30.26 -20.48 7.08
CA ALA A 155 28.99 -21.06 7.48
C ALA A 155 28.13 -20.06 8.28
N ASP A 156 28.75 -19.40 9.27
CA ASP A 156 28.09 -18.39 10.10
C ASP A 156 27.67 -17.16 9.25
N ALA A 157 28.48 -16.77 8.27
CA ALA A 157 28.15 -15.70 7.32
C ALA A 157 26.96 -16.07 6.42
N ALA A 158 26.89 -17.32 5.94
CA ALA A 158 25.77 -17.78 5.11
C ALA A 158 24.44 -17.87 5.88
N GLU A 159 24.48 -18.24 7.16
CA GLU A 159 23.31 -18.21 8.04
C GLU A 159 22.83 -16.77 8.26
N THR A 160 23.76 -15.86 8.57
CA THR A 160 23.47 -14.43 8.74
C THR A 160 22.87 -13.81 7.47
N GLU A 161 23.45 -14.08 6.29
CA GLU A 161 22.90 -13.65 5.00
C GLU A 161 21.48 -14.18 4.79
N THR A 162 21.23 -15.45 5.11
CA THR A 162 19.91 -16.05 5.01
C THR A 162 18.91 -15.34 5.93
N GLU A 163 19.28 -15.04 7.17
CA GLU A 163 18.42 -14.31 8.12
C GLU A 163 18.09 -12.89 7.63
N GLU A 164 19.07 -12.17 7.08
CA GLU A 164 18.86 -10.84 6.50
C GLU A 164 17.90 -10.88 5.31
N LEU A 165 18.08 -11.84 4.40
CA LEU A 165 17.21 -12.04 3.25
C LEU A 165 15.78 -12.43 3.65
N VAL A 166 15.62 -13.25 4.68
CA VAL A 166 14.32 -13.56 5.28
C VAL A 166 13.66 -12.29 5.82
N ALA A 167 14.41 -11.43 6.52
CA ALA A 167 13.90 -10.17 7.03
C ALA A 167 13.45 -9.22 5.90
N VAL A 168 14.24 -9.12 4.83
CA VAL A 168 13.87 -8.34 3.62
C VAL A 168 12.59 -8.87 2.99
N ALA A 169 12.49 -10.19 2.78
CA ALA A 169 11.29 -10.81 2.20
C ALA A 169 10.05 -10.55 3.04
N ARG A 170 10.15 -10.69 4.38
CA ARG A 170 9.04 -10.39 5.32
C ARG A 170 8.60 -8.92 5.23
N ARG A 171 9.53 -7.97 5.09
CA ARG A 171 9.20 -6.56 4.89
C ARG A 171 8.49 -6.31 3.56
N ILE A 172 8.92 -6.92 2.46
CA ILE A 172 8.20 -6.78 1.18
C ILE A 172 6.79 -7.39 1.29
N ARG A 173 6.64 -8.57 1.92
CA ARG A 173 5.32 -9.19 2.16
C ARG A 173 4.40 -8.27 2.95
N GLU A 174 4.92 -7.69 4.02
CA GLU A 174 4.18 -6.77 4.89
C GLU A 174 3.81 -5.46 4.16
N ALA A 175 4.72 -4.92 3.34
CA ALA A 175 4.45 -3.73 2.54
C ALA A 175 3.33 -3.98 1.52
N CYS A 176 3.36 -5.12 0.81
CA CYS A 176 2.28 -5.54 -0.08
C CYS A 176 0.93 -5.61 0.64
N LEU A 177 0.91 -6.23 1.83
CA LEU A 177 -0.32 -6.40 2.59
C LEU A 177 -0.85 -5.06 3.13
N LYS A 178 0.02 -4.21 3.70
CA LYS A 178 -0.36 -2.87 4.19
C LYS A 178 -0.84 -1.97 3.05
N ALA A 179 -0.18 -1.98 1.89
CA ALA A 179 -0.59 -1.19 0.73
C ALA A 179 -1.95 -1.63 0.14
N SER A 180 -2.32 -2.90 0.29
CA SER A 180 -3.53 -3.49 -0.30
C SER A 180 -4.85 -2.77 0.06
N THR A 181 -4.88 -2.05 1.19
CA THR A 181 -6.05 -1.29 1.66
C THR A 181 -6.29 -0.01 0.86
N LEU A 182 -5.24 0.50 0.20
CA LEU A 182 -5.30 1.71 -0.62
C LEU A 182 -5.28 1.35 -2.11
N VAL A 183 -4.46 0.37 -2.52
CA VAL A 183 -4.23 0.05 -3.95
C VAL A 183 -4.97 -1.21 -4.42
N GLY A 184 -5.64 -1.91 -3.50
CA GLY A 184 -6.48 -3.07 -3.78
C GLY A 184 -5.80 -4.42 -3.56
N PHE A 185 -6.57 -5.36 -3.00
CA PHE A 185 -6.16 -6.74 -2.72
C PHE A 185 -5.59 -7.51 -3.93
N PRO A 186 -6.19 -7.46 -5.14
CA PRO A 186 -5.67 -8.18 -6.30
C PRO A 186 -4.21 -7.83 -6.63
N ARG A 187 -3.79 -6.58 -6.39
CA ARG A 187 -2.41 -6.14 -6.66
C ARG A 187 -1.44 -6.75 -5.66
N ALA A 188 -1.81 -6.76 -4.38
CA ALA A 188 -1.02 -7.43 -3.36
C ALA A 188 -0.86 -8.93 -3.63
N ILE A 189 -1.92 -9.62 -4.04
CA ILE A 189 -1.86 -11.06 -4.41
C ILE A 189 -0.84 -11.28 -5.54
N ASN A 190 -0.94 -10.53 -6.63
CA ASN A 190 -0.03 -10.68 -7.77
C ASN A 190 1.42 -10.37 -7.43
N ALA A 191 1.65 -9.34 -6.60
CA ALA A 191 2.97 -8.98 -6.10
C ALA A 191 3.59 -10.07 -5.23
N LEU A 192 2.81 -10.62 -4.30
CA LEU A 192 3.24 -11.70 -3.40
C LEU A 192 3.57 -12.98 -4.17
N LEU A 193 2.76 -13.35 -5.17
CA LEU A 193 3.04 -14.50 -6.05
C LEU A 193 4.34 -14.29 -6.85
N THR A 194 4.55 -13.08 -7.38
CA THR A 194 5.79 -12.74 -8.11
C THR A 194 7.01 -12.82 -7.19
N LEU A 195 6.89 -12.29 -5.96
CA LEU A 195 7.95 -12.37 -4.95
C LEU A 195 8.28 -13.82 -4.60
N GLN A 196 7.26 -14.63 -4.30
CA GLN A 196 7.42 -16.05 -3.96
C GLN A 196 8.18 -16.81 -5.06
N GLN A 197 7.75 -16.67 -6.32
CA GLN A 197 8.42 -17.30 -7.46
C GLN A 197 9.88 -16.87 -7.60
N ALA A 198 10.18 -15.59 -7.36
CA ALA A 198 11.55 -15.08 -7.41
C ALA A 198 12.41 -15.67 -6.28
N ILE A 199 11.88 -15.75 -5.06
CA ILE A 199 12.56 -16.34 -3.89
C ILE A 199 12.81 -17.83 -4.11
N GLU A 200 11.78 -18.62 -4.45
CA GLU A 200 11.90 -20.06 -4.71
C GLU A 200 12.99 -20.38 -5.74
N LYS A 201 13.05 -19.58 -6.81
CA LYS A 201 14.02 -19.73 -7.89
C LYS A 201 15.46 -19.40 -7.47
N THR A 202 15.65 -18.40 -6.63
CA THR A 202 16.98 -17.82 -6.36
C THR A 202 17.55 -18.20 -5.00
N HIS A 203 16.69 -18.39 -3.99
CA HIS A 203 17.04 -18.62 -2.59
C HIS A 203 16.08 -19.66 -1.96
N PRO A 204 16.16 -20.94 -2.34
CA PRO A 204 15.25 -21.98 -1.84
C PRO A 204 15.32 -22.17 -0.32
N ALA A 205 16.47 -21.91 0.32
CA ALA A 205 16.59 -21.94 1.79
C ALA A 205 15.74 -20.85 2.47
N VAL A 206 15.75 -19.63 1.92
CA VAL A 206 14.88 -18.53 2.37
C VAL A 206 13.41 -18.91 2.16
N SER A 207 13.05 -19.51 1.01
CA SER A 207 11.69 -19.98 0.75
C SER A 207 11.20 -20.97 1.81
N ALA A 208 12.02 -21.97 2.14
CA ALA A 208 11.67 -23.00 3.12
C ALA A 208 11.40 -22.40 4.51
N VAL A 209 12.15 -21.36 4.92
CA VAL A 209 11.87 -20.63 6.17
C VAL A 209 10.52 -19.90 6.08
N LEU A 210 10.27 -19.16 4.99
CA LEU A 210 9.06 -18.35 4.82
C LEU A 210 7.77 -19.18 4.73
N GLU A 211 7.83 -20.43 4.26
CA GLU A 211 6.71 -21.37 4.23
C GLU A 211 6.22 -21.75 5.64
N THR A 212 7.09 -21.64 6.64
CA THR A 212 6.74 -21.92 8.05
C THR A 212 6.17 -20.72 8.79
N ASP A 213 6.16 -19.53 8.17
CA ASP A 213 5.68 -18.29 8.78
C ASP A 213 4.19 -18.41 9.15
N GLN A 214 3.88 -18.01 10.38
CA GLN A 214 2.50 -17.84 10.84
C GLN A 214 2.02 -16.40 10.61
N SER A 215 0.70 -16.22 10.51
CA SER A 215 0.13 -14.86 10.41
C SER A 215 0.46 -14.04 11.66
N LEU A 216 1.11 -12.88 11.45
CA LEU A 216 1.37 -11.90 12.52
C LEU A 216 0.07 -11.42 13.22
N ARG A 217 -1.07 -11.57 12.54
CA ARG A 217 -2.40 -11.20 13.07
C ARG A 217 -3.12 -12.30 13.84
N ALA A 218 -2.67 -13.56 13.76
CA ALA A 218 -3.34 -14.69 14.41
C ALA A 218 -3.39 -14.56 15.94
N ALA A 219 -2.31 -14.05 16.54
CA ALA A 219 -2.21 -13.90 18.00
C ALA A 219 -3.19 -12.85 18.57
N VAL A 220 -3.57 -11.85 17.77
CA VAL A 220 -4.47 -10.78 18.22
C VAL A 220 -5.92 -11.27 18.32
N THR A 221 -6.35 -12.10 17.37
CA THR A 221 -7.72 -12.64 17.32
C THR A 221 -8.05 -13.56 18.50
N ALA A 222 -7.07 -14.34 18.98
CA ALA A 222 -7.26 -15.26 20.12
C ALA A 222 -7.57 -14.54 21.45
N THR A 223 -7.24 -13.25 21.58
CA THR A 223 -7.42 -12.51 22.83
C THR A 223 -8.75 -11.78 22.95
N THR A 224 -9.43 -11.53 21.82
CA THR A 224 -10.66 -10.71 21.73
C THR A 224 -11.97 -11.52 21.82
N GLU A 225 -11.95 -12.83 21.66
CA GLU A 225 -13.17 -13.66 21.56
C GLU A 225 -13.65 -14.28 22.88
N SER A 226 -13.17 -13.81 24.04
CA SER A 226 -13.81 -14.16 25.32
C SER A 226 -15.02 -13.27 25.54
N GLU A 227 -16.08 -13.51 24.78
CA GLU A 227 -17.39 -12.85 24.91
C GLU A 227 -18.21 -13.36 26.11
N ASP A 228 -17.79 -14.45 26.76
CA ASP A 228 -18.38 -14.86 28.02
C ASP A 228 -17.79 -13.98 29.14
N GLY A 229 -18.65 -13.17 29.77
CA GLY A 229 -18.32 -12.25 30.86
C GLY A 229 -17.84 -12.93 32.15
N THR A 230 -17.27 -14.14 32.06
CA THR A 230 -16.62 -14.84 33.15
C THR A 230 -15.30 -14.14 33.47
N GLN A 231 -15.39 -13.35 34.55
CA GLN A 231 -14.34 -12.73 35.34
C GLN A 231 -12.98 -13.45 35.20
N ARG A 232 -12.09 -12.91 34.34
CA ARG A 232 -10.71 -13.38 34.22
C ARG A 232 -9.96 -13.13 35.53
N ASP A 233 -9.25 -14.17 35.95
CA ASP A 233 -8.35 -14.24 37.09
C ASP A 233 -7.33 -13.08 37.08
N ALA A 234 -7.17 -12.38 38.21
CA ALA A 234 -6.38 -11.17 38.38
C ALA A 234 -4.85 -11.41 38.37
N THR A 235 -4.41 -12.61 38.02
CA THR A 235 -3.00 -13.02 37.95
C THR A 235 -2.47 -13.12 36.51
N ALA A 236 -3.30 -12.83 35.50
CA ALA A 236 -2.87 -12.84 34.10
C ALA A 236 -1.99 -11.61 33.75
N PRO A 237 -0.95 -11.76 32.91
CA PRO A 237 -0.13 -10.66 32.43
C PRO A 237 -0.99 -9.60 31.71
N ALA A 238 -0.47 -8.36 31.66
CA ALA A 238 -1.16 -7.14 31.21
C ALA A 238 -2.16 -7.36 30.06
N PRO A 239 -3.35 -6.72 30.08
CA PRO A 239 -4.39 -6.97 29.09
C PRO A 239 -3.85 -6.75 27.69
N ALA A 240 -3.89 -7.80 26.86
CA ALA A 240 -3.64 -7.68 25.44
C ALA A 240 -4.50 -6.52 24.89
N THR A 241 -3.84 -5.53 24.29
CA THR A 241 -4.54 -4.37 23.74
C THR A 241 -5.45 -4.85 22.61
N THR A 242 -6.75 -4.54 22.71
CA THR A 242 -7.72 -4.95 21.70
C THR A 242 -7.36 -4.35 20.33
N LYS A 243 -7.80 -4.99 19.24
CA LYS A 243 -7.63 -4.46 17.86
C LYS A 243 -8.04 -2.99 17.79
N ALA A 244 -9.19 -2.66 18.37
CA ALA A 244 -9.71 -1.30 18.42
C ALA A 244 -8.78 -0.32 19.18
N ALA A 245 -8.22 -0.73 20.32
CA ALA A 245 -7.31 0.11 21.11
C ALA A 245 -6.01 0.40 20.36
N ARG A 246 -5.41 -0.62 19.73
CA ARG A 246 -4.22 -0.46 18.88
C ARG A 246 -4.53 0.45 17.68
N GLY A 247 -5.63 0.18 17.00
CA GLY A 247 -6.05 0.96 15.83
C GLY A 247 -6.31 2.41 16.16
N MET A 248 -7.02 2.69 17.25
CA MET A 248 -7.25 4.04 17.73
C MET A 248 -5.95 4.75 18.14
N ALA A 249 -5.00 4.03 18.74
CA ALA A 249 -3.71 4.60 19.13
C ALA A 249 -2.89 5.04 17.91
N LEU A 250 -2.77 4.18 16.89
CA LEU A 250 -2.07 4.53 15.65
C LEU A 250 -2.81 5.65 14.90
N PHE A 251 -4.13 5.53 14.72
CA PHE A 251 -4.96 6.54 14.07
C PHE A 251 -4.82 7.92 14.75
N SER A 252 -4.83 7.94 16.08
CA SER A 252 -4.70 9.17 16.85
C SER A 252 -3.33 9.82 16.70
N ARG A 253 -2.26 9.04 16.50
CA ARG A 253 -0.93 9.57 16.21
C ARG A 253 -0.85 10.17 14.81
N ILE A 254 -1.40 9.49 13.81
CA ILE A 254 -1.43 9.97 12.43
C ILE A 254 -2.22 11.28 12.34
N TYR A 255 -3.45 11.32 12.85
CA TYR A 255 -4.32 12.48 12.68
C TYR A 255 -4.21 13.52 13.80
N ALA A 256 -3.56 13.20 14.93
CA ALA A 256 -3.34 14.08 16.06
C ALA A 256 -4.62 14.85 16.48
N GLN A 257 -4.57 16.18 16.58
CA GLN A 257 -5.73 17.02 16.91
C GLN A 257 -6.91 16.90 15.93
N HIS A 258 -6.70 16.36 14.73
CA HIS A 258 -7.75 16.18 13.73
C HIS A 258 -8.51 14.86 13.88
N THR A 259 -8.06 13.95 14.75
CA THR A 259 -8.67 12.63 14.97
C THR A 259 -10.19 12.68 15.16
N PRO A 260 -10.76 13.50 16.08
CA PRO A 260 -12.22 13.51 16.28
C PRO A 260 -12.98 13.95 15.04
N ARG A 261 -12.42 14.87 14.27
CA ARG A 261 -13.03 15.40 13.03
C ARG A 261 -13.06 14.35 11.94
N VAL A 262 -11.96 13.62 11.74
CA VAL A 262 -11.88 12.57 10.70
C VAL A 262 -12.82 11.42 11.04
N LEU A 263 -12.83 10.95 12.30
CA LEU A 263 -13.74 9.90 12.76
C LEU A 263 -15.20 10.30 12.62
N SER A 264 -15.56 11.55 12.97
CA SER A 264 -16.92 12.06 12.80
C SER A 264 -17.33 12.12 11.33
N ALA A 265 -16.42 12.52 10.44
CA ALA A 265 -16.69 12.56 9.01
C ALA A 265 -16.92 11.16 8.42
N MET A 266 -16.03 10.20 8.70
CA MET A 266 -16.16 8.82 8.26
C MET A 266 -17.43 8.16 8.80
N SER A 267 -17.73 8.36 10.09
CA SER A 267 -18.92 7.78 10.71
C SER A 267 -20.20 8.34 10.10
N ARG A 268 -20.25 9.65 9.86
CA ARG A 268 -21.43 10.29 9.28
C ARG A 268 -21.69 9.89 7.84
N CYS A 269 -20.64 9.72 7.02
CA CYS A 269 -20.81 9.40 5.60
C CYS A 269 -21.15 7.92 5.34
N SER A 270 -20.89 7.02 6.30
CA SER A 270 -21.10 5.59 6.13
C SER A 270 -22.11 4.98 7.11
N GLY A 271 -22.76 5.77 7.96
CA GLY A 271 -23.58 5.25 9.06
C GLY A 271 -22.79 4.54 10.17
N GLY A 272 -21.48 4.81 10.29
CA GLY A 272 -20.60 4.23 11.31
C GLY A 272 -19.67 3.13 10.80
N ASP A 273 -20.05 2.42 9.73
CA ASP A 273 -19.31 1.24 9.24
C ASP A 273 -17.86 1.54 8.83
N LEU A 274 -17.62 2.64 8.11
CA LEU A 274 -16.28 3.03 7.69
C LEU A 274 -15.38 3.34 8.89
N THR A 275 -15.90 4.00 9.92
CA THR A 275 -15.14 4.24 11.15
C THR A 275 -14.84 2.93 11.88
N HIS A 276 -15.83 2.05 12.01
CA HIS A 276 -15.65 0.75 12.66
C HIS A 276 -14.61 -0.09 11.92
N PHE A 277 -14.79 -0.28 10.61
CA PHE A 277 -13.89 -1.05 9.76
C PHE A 277 -12.48 -0.46 9.73
N ALA A 278 -12.35 0.87 9.62
CA ALA A 278 -11.05 1.54 9.66
C ALA A 278 -10.33 1.27 10.98
N ILE A 279 -10.99 1.48 12.12
CA ILE A 279 -10.32 1.35 13.42
C ILE A 279 -10.04 -0.10 13.80
N HIS A 280 -10.96 -1.02 13.54
CA HIS A 280 -10.82 -2.41 13.96
C HIS A 280 -9.95 -3.22 13.00
N CYS A 281 -10.24 -3.15 11.69
CA CYS A 281 -9.63 -4.02 10.69
C CYS A 281 -8.40 -3.36 10.07
N ILE A 282 -8.52 -2.12 9.60
CA ILE A 282 -7.42 -1.46 8.86
C ILE A 282 -6.33 -1.00 9.82
N TYR A 283 -6.61 -0.06 10.71
CA TYR A 283 -5.62 0.44 11.65
C TYR A 283 -5.29 -0.59 12.72
N GLY A 284 -6.29 -1.25 13.32
CA GLY A 284 -6.10 -2.13 14.46
C GLY A 284 -5.38 -3.43 14.14
N GLU A 285 -5.88 -4.17 13.16
CA GLU A 285 -5.38 -5.49 12.81
C GLU A 285 -4.24 -5.43 11.78
N LEU A 286 -4.36 -4.58 10.76
CA LEU A 286 -3.39 -4.54 9.68
C LEU A 286 -2.23 -3.57 9.93
N LEU A 287 -2.52 -2.27 10.07
CA LEU A 287 -1.48 -1.23 10.03
C LEU A 287 -0.71 -1.08 11.34
N SER A 288 -1.34 -1.35 12.50
CA SER A 288 -0.69 -1.30 13.81
C SER A 288 0.26 -2.48 14.09
N GLU A 289 0.42 -3.41 13.16
CA GLU A 289 1.43 -4.46 13.26
C GLU A 289 2.80 -3.91 12.87
N ALA A 290 3.70 -3.79 13.85
CA ALA A 290 4.95 -3.03 13.71
C ALA A 290 6.22 -3.90 13.72
N SER A 291 6.09 -5.23 13.84
CA SER A 291 7.25 -6.12 13.96
C SER A 291 8.12 -6.19 12.69
N ALA A 292 7.51 -6.11 11.51
CA ALA A 292 8.23 -6.10 10.23
C ALA A 292 8.45 -4.67 9.68
N ILE A 293 7.42 -3.82 9.76
CA ILE A 293 7.44 -2.43 9.29
C ILE A 293 6.90 -1.54 10.40
N ASP A 294 7.72 -0.61 10.89
CA ASP A 294 7.35 0.29 11.98
C ASP A 294 6.28 1.33 11.58
N ASP A 295 5.81 2.12 12.54
CA ASP A 295 4.76 3.10 12.31
C ASP A 295 5.18 4.19 11.31
N LEU A 296 6.42 4.66 11.37
CA LEU A 296 6.93 5.71 10.48
C LEU A 296 6.93 5.24 9.03
N ALA A 297 7.48 4.05 8.77
CA ALA A 297 7.48 3.43 7.46
C ALA A 297 6.04 3.14 6.98
N THR A 298 5.14 2.75 7.90
CA THR A 298 3.72 2.58 7.60
C THR A 298 3.04 3.87 7.16
N GLY A 299 3.26 4.99 7.87
CA GLY A 299 2.69 6.28 7.52
C GLY A 299 3.21 6.81 6.18
N LEU A 300 4.52 6.65 5.91
CA LEU A 300 5.12 7.00 4.63
C LEU A 300 4.60 6.11 3.49
N LEU A 301 4.37 4.83 3.76
CA LEU A 301 3.76 3.89 2.81
C LEU A 301 2.33 4.33 2.44
N GLU A 302 1.50 4.67 3.43
CA GLU A 302 0.15 5.20 3.17
C GLU A 302 0.22 6.49 2.33
N PHE A 303 1.16 7.39 2.67
CA PHE A 303 1.37 8.63 1.93
C PHE A 303 1.72 8.38 0.45
N VAL A 304 2.73 7.55 0.15
CA VAL A 304 3.14 7.32 -1.24
C VAL A 304 2.08 6.56 -2.05
N CYS A 305 1.29 5.69 -1.42
CA CYS A 305 0.13 5.06 -2.06
C CYS A 305 -0.92 6.12 -2.45
N CYS A 306 -1.33 7.00 -1.53
CA CYS A 306 -2.31 8.05 -1.84
C CYS A 306 -1.77 9.08 -2.84
N LEU A 307 -0.47 9.36 -2.81
CA LEU A 307 0.20 10.23 -3.78
C LEU A 307 0.12 9.61 -5.18
N ALA A 308 0.54 8.35 -5.33
CA ALA A 308 0.51 7.59 -6.58
C ALA A 308 -0.90 7.44 -7.17
N ASP A 309 -1.90 7.21 -6.32
CA ASP A 309 -3.30 7.07 -6.73
C ASP A 309 -3.99 8.41 -7.06
N GLY A 310 -3.29 9.54 -6.89
CA GLY A 310 -3.84 10.88 -7.14
C GLY A 310 -4.88 11.32 -6.11
N CYS A 311 -4.87 10.71 -4.93
CA CYS A 311 -5.84 10.95 -3.87
C CYS A 311 -5.41 12.13 -2.98
N GLY A 312 -5.39 13.35 -3.55
CA GLY A 312 -4.81 14.56 -2.94
C GLY A 312 -5.17 14.82 -1.48
N PRO A 313 -6.47 14.82 -1.09
CA PRO A 313 -6.86 15.04 0.31
C PRO A 313 -6.30 14.01 1.30
N GLN A 314 -6.20 12.75 0.89
CA GLN A 314 -5.69 11.63 1.67
C GLN A 314 -4.16 11.68 1.73
N ALA A 315 -3.50 11.92 0.59
CA ALA A 315 -2.07 12.13 0.51
C ALA A 315 -1.63 13.25 1.48
N LYS A 316 -2.37 14.37 1.51
CA LYS A 316 -2.13 15.45 2.47
C LYS A 316 -2.28 15.00 3.92
N GLY A 317 -3.31 14.21 4.22
CA GLY A 317 -3.55 13.65 5.56
C GLY A 317 -2.36 12.79 6.04
N HIS A 318 -1.94 11.83 5.21
CA HIS A 318 -0.84 10.92 5.53
C HIS A 318 0.55 11.58 5.46
N PHE A 319 0.71 12.65 4.67
CA PHE A 319 1.91 13.48 4.68
C PHE A 319 2.15 14.10 6.06
N PHE A 320 1.14 14.81 6.60
CA PHE A 320 1.24 15.38 7.95
C PHE A 320 1.20 14.29 9.04
N GLY A 321 0.54 13.17 8.77
CA GLY A 321 0.60 11.99 9.63
C GLY A 321 2.00 11.41 9.76
N SER A 322 2.75 11.34 8.66
CA SER A 322 4.15 10.92 8.66
C SER A 322 5.02 11.87 9.47
N VAL A 323 4.78 13.19 9.39
CA VAL A 323 5.43 14.18 10.27
C VAL A 323 5.13 13.90 11.75
N ASN A 324 3.87 13.62 12.10
CA ASN A 324 3.48 13.27 13.48
C ASN A 324 4.12 11.96 13.97
N LEU A 325 4.52 11.09 13.05
CA LEU A 325 5.24 9.83 13.32
C LEU A 325 6.76 9.99 13.29
N GLY A 326 7.28 11.20 13.10
CA GLY A 326 8.71 11.52 13.16
C GLY A 326 9.41 11.65 11.81
N ALA A 327 8.69 11.71 10.68
CA ALA A 327 9.31 11.97 9.39
C ALA A 327 9.92 13.38 9.34
N SER A 328 11.19 13.48 8.97
CA SER A 328 11.82 14.76 8.69
C SER A 328 11.47 15.27 7.29
N ALA A 329 11.75 16.56 7.04
CA ALA A 329 11.54 17.15 5.72
C ALA A 329 12.38 16.46 4.64
N GLY A 330 13.62 16.07 4.95
CA GLY A 330 14.47 15.31 4.04
C GLY A 330 13.88 13.94 3.67
N LEU A 331 13.29 13.25 4.64
CA LEU A 331 12.65 11.95 4.41
C LEU A 331 11.40 12.05 3.52
N LEU A 332 10.60 13.10 3.72
CA LEU A 332 9.42 13.37 2.89
C LEU A 332 9.81 13.77 1.47
N ARG A 333 10.90 14.56 1.29
CA ARG A 333 11.48 14.85 -0.02
C ARG A 333 11.93 13.58 -0.73
N ALA A 334 12.67 12.71 -0.04
CA ALA A 334 13.11 11.44 -0.57
C ALA A 334 11.94 10.54 -1.00
N ALA A 335 10.85 10.50 -0.21
CA ALA A 335 9.67 9.72 -0.57
C ALA A 335 8.97 10.24 -1.85
N VAL A 336 8.91 11.55 -2.06
CA VAL A 336 8.34 12.15 -3.29
C VAL A 336 9.27 12.00 -4.48
N ASP A 337 10.59 12.17 -4.32
CA ASP A 337 11.58 11.90 -5.38
C ASP A 337 11.54 10.44 -5.82
N LEU A 338 11.42 9.51 -4.86
CA LEU A 338 11.22 8.09 -5.13
C LEU A 338 9.94 7.86 -5.95
N ALA A 339 8.82 8.46 -5.57
CA ALA A 339 7.57 8.35 -6.31
C ALA A 339 7.69 8.89 -7.75
N ASP A 340 8.36 10.03 -7.92
CA ASP A 340 8.61 10.65 -9.23
C ASP A 340 9.46 9.76 -10.14
N ARG A 341 10.57 9.22 -9.62
CA ARG A 341 11.49 8.35 -10.38
C ARG A 341 10.86 7.01 -10.74
N VAL A 342 10.14 6.38 -9.82
CA VAL A 342 9.42 5.14 -10.12
C VAL A 342 8.36 5.42 -11.19
N ALA A 343 7.57 6.49 -11.05
CA ALA A 343 6.55 6.86 -12.03
C ALA A 343 7.15 7.09 -13.42
N GLY A 344 8.24 7.85 -13.50
CA GLY A 344 8.97 8.11 -14.74
C GLY A 344 9.54 6.84 -15.37
N ALA A 345 10.16 5.95 -14.57
CA ALA A 345 10.72 4.70 -15.06
C ALA A 345 9.64 3.75 -15.61
N VAL A 346 8.47 3.69 -14.98
CA VAL A 346 7.38 2.79 -15.40
C VAL A 346 6.37 3.43 -16.37
N GLY A 347 6.61 4.68 -16.75
CA GLY A 347 5.86 5.41 -17.77
C GLY A 347 4.44 5.78 -17.38
N VAL A 348 4.19 6.08 -16.10
CA VAL A 348 2.86 6.47 -15.60
C VAL A 348 2.78 7.97 -15.32
N GLU A 349 1.56 8.49 -15.35
CA GLU A 349 1.29 9.90 -15.03
C GLU A 349 1.62 10.20 -13.56
N ARG A 350 1.94 11.47 -13.30
CA ARG A 350 2.26 11.99 -11.97
C ARG A 350 1.19 13.02 -11.57
N PRO A 351 0.10 12.61 -10.89
CA PRO A 351 -1.02 13.49 -10.56
C PRO A 351 -0.64 14.76 -9.77
N TRP A 352 0.49 14.74 -9.06
CA TRP A 352 0.99 15.85 -8.26
C TRP A 352 1.90 16.82 -9.03
N VAL A 353 2.29 16.50 -10.26
CA VAL A 353 3.08 17.40 -11.11
C VAL A 353 2.14 18.23 -11.96
N VAL A 354 2.04 19.51 -11.65
CA VAL A 354 1.29 20.47 -12.48
C VAL A 354 2.06 20.64 -13.79
N SER A 355 1.46 20.25 -14.92
CA SER A 355 2.03 20.57 -16.23
C SER A 355 1.90 22.07 -16.45
N ASP A 356 3.01 22.81 -16.39
CA ASP A 356 3.04 24.23 -16.79
C ASP A 356 2.78 24.42 -18.30
N TYR A 357 2.74 23.34 -19.08
CA TYR A 357 2.35 23.33 -20.49
C TYR A 357 0.82 23.26 -20.64
N ASP A 358 0.15 24.40 -20.44
CA ASP A 358 -1.16 24.66 -21.05
C ASP A 358 -1.18 26.00 -21.81
N GLY A 359 0.00 26.40 -22.30
CA GLY A 359 0.15 27.48 -23.29
C GLY A 359 -0.19 26.95 -24.69
N GLY A 360 -1.48 26.84 -25.03
CA GLY A 360 -1.90 26.10 -26.22
C GLY A 360 -3.25 26.45 -26.85
N TRP A 361 -3.60 27.74 -26.89
CA TRP A 361 -4.54 28.35 -27.84
C TRP A 361 -6.00 27.80 -27.90
N GLY A 362 -6.88 28.47 -27.16
CA GLY A 362 -8.22 28.76 -27.68
C GLY A 362 -9.35 27.90 -27.15
N GLN A 363 -9.69 28.06 -25.88
CA GLN A 363 -11.09 27.94 -25.46
C GLN A 363 -11.35 28.81 -24.24
N GLU A 364 -11.87 30.02 -24.48
CA GLU A 364 -12.54 30.83 -23.46
C GLU A 364 -13.84 30.11 -23.07
N GLY A 365 -13.74 29.12 -22.18
CA GLY A 365 -14.86 28.38 -21.63
C GLY A 365 -14.65 28.18 -20.13
N GLU A 366 -15.23 29.07 -19.33
CA GLU A 366 -15.50 28.97 -17.89
C GLU A 366 -14.59 28.03 -17.07
N GLY A 367 -13.37 28.51 -16.80
CA GLY A 367 -12.40 27.85 -15.93
C GLY A 367 -12.65 28.10 -14.44
N GLN A 368 -13.34 27.17 -13.78
CA GLN A 368 -13.40 27.12 -12.31
C GLN A 368 -12.80 25.83 -11.71
N ASP A 369 -12.62 24.78 -12.52
CA ASP A 369 -12.16 23.48 -12.02
C ASP A 369 -10.62 23.37 -11.93
N GLY A 370 -9.87 24.04 -12.81
CA GLY A 370 -8.39 23.95 -12.84
C GLY A 370 -7.67 24.60 -11.64
N GLU A 371 -8.24 25.64 -11.03
CA GLU A 371 -7.66 26.24 -9.80
C GLU A 371 -7.82 25.34 -8.58
N SER A 372 -8.86 24.51 -8.54
CA SER A 372 -9.14 23.60 -7.44
C SER A 372 -8.09 22.49 -7.39
N GLU A 373 -7.78 21.85 -8.52
CA GLU A 373 -6.78 20.77 -8.59
C GLU A 373 -5.37 21.26 -8.21
N ARG A 374 -4.96 22.44 -8.70
CA ARG A 374 -3.68 23.06 -8.31
C ARG A 374 -3.60 23.32 -6.81
N SER A 375 -4.73 23.53 -6.14
CA SER A 375 -4.76 23.78 -4.69
C SER A 375 -4.54 22.53 -3.85
N GLU A 376 -4.79 21.33 -4.37
CA GLU A 376 -4.74 20.10 -3.57
C GLU A 376 -3.30 19.70 -3.23
N TRP A 377 -2.36 19.93 -4.14
CA TRP A 377 -0.95 19.51 -4.02
C TRP A 377 -0.02 20.58 -3.42
N LYS A 378 -0.53 21.77 -3.09
CA LYS A 378 0.26 22.89 -2.49
C LYS A 378 1.00 22.52 -1.21
N PHE A 379 0.63 21.43 -0.53
CA PHE A 379 1.37 20.98 0.65
C PHE A 379 2.76 20.44 0.30
N LEU A 380 2.96 19.93 -0.92
CA LEU A 380 4.26 19.45 -1.40
C LEU A 380 5.24 20.60 -1.63
N GLU A 381 4.76 21.76 -2.11
CA GLU A 381 5.60 22.96 -2.34
C GLU A 381 6.38 23.35 -1.07
N ARG A 382 5.78 23.22 0.11
CA ARG A 382 6.41 23.56 1.39
C ARG A 382 7.62 22.71 1.74
N VAL A 383 7.74 21.53 1.13
CA VAL A 383 8.82 20.59 1.43
C VAL A 383 9.77 20.41 0.25
N MET A 384 9.36 20.78 -0.97
CA MET A 384 10.24 20.76 -2.15
C MET A 384 11.04 22.06 -2.34
N LEU A 385 10.65 23.17 -1.71
CA LEU A 385 11.29 24.49 -1.90
C LEU A 385 12.34 24.85 -0.84
N ASP A 386 12.47 24.04 0.22
CA ASP A 386 13.47 24.15 1.29
C ASP A 386 14.54 23.05 1.13
#